data_AF-A0A843KJS5-F1
#
_entry.id   AF-A0A843KJS5-F1
#
_cell.length_a   1.000
_cell.length_b   1.000
_cell.length_c   1.000
_cell.angle_alpha   90.00
_cell.angle_beta   90.00
_cell.angle_gamma   90.00
#
_symmetry.space_group_name_H-M   'P 1'
#
loop_
_entity.id
_entity.type
_entity.pdbx_description
1 polymer ?
#
loop_
_entity_poly.entity_id
_entity_poly.type
_entity_poly.pdbx_seq_one_letter_code
_entity_poly.pdbx_strand_id
1 'polypeptide(L)' 'MADCELCTRARPLLFPIKAPVHNLSYPEGAYKGVCDICLEHLEKGWQQHFGPKTEEKK' A
#
# COMPACT_ATOMS: atom_id res chain seq x y z
N MET A 1 4.87 13.85 -12.31
CA MET A 1 3.83 13.49 -11.33
C MET A 1 3.33 12.11 -11.69
N ALA A 2 3.06 11.27 -10.69
CA ALA A 2 2.56 9.93 -10.90
C ALA A 2 1.17 9.80 -10.25
N ASP A 3 0.34 8.95 -10.83
CA ASP A 3 -1.00 8.68 -10.32
C ASP A 3 -0.93 7.64 -9.20
N CYS A 4 -1.74 7.84 -8.16
CA CYS A 4 -1.89 6.82 -7.13
C CYS A 4 -2.54 5.57 -7.72
N GLU A 5 -1.92 4.40 -7.52
CA GLU A 5 -2.40 3.12 -8.07
C GLU A 5 -3.73 2.63 -7.45
N LEU A 6 -4.26 3.30 -6.42
CA LEU A 6 -5.53 2.97 -5.75
C LEU A 6 -6.65 3.94 -6.14
N CYS A 7 -6.42 5.24 -5.99
CA CYS A 7 -7.45 6.26 -6.22
C CYS A 7 -7.29 7.01 -7.55
N THR A 8 -6.26 6.66 -8.33
CA THR A 8 -5.91 7.22 -9.66
C THR A 8 -5.71 8.73 -9.71
N ARG A 9 -5.63 9.39 -8.55
CA ARG A 9 -5.34 10.82 -8.47
C ARG A 9 -3.84 11.07 -8.63
N ALA A 10 -3.51 12.03 -9.47
CA ALA A 10 -2.16 12.59 -9.59
C ALA A 10 -1.74 13.22 -8.26
N ARG A 11 -0.61 12.76 -7.71
CA ARG A 11 -0.01 13.33 -6.51
C ARG A 11 1.49 13.58 -6.72
N PRO A 12 2.05 14.61 -6.07
CA PRO A 12 3.49 14.88 -6.17
C PRO A 12 4.33 13.81 -5.47
N LEU A 13 3.79 13.17 -4.43
CA LEU A 13 4.47 12.18 -3.62
C LEU A 13 3.62 10.92 -3.52
N LEU A 14 4.25 9.78 -3.78
CA LEU A 14 3.66 8.45 -3.64
C LEU A 14 4.59 7.58 -2.78
N PHE A 15 3.99 6.77 -1.92
CA PHE A 15 4.67 5.83 -1.05
C PHE A 15 4.64 4.43 -1.69
N PRO A 16 5.79 3.74 -1.78
CA PRO A 16 5.82 2.36 -2.28
C PRO A 16 5.28 1.41 -1.21
N ILE A 17 4.25 0.63 -1.54
CA ILE A 17 3.75 -0.47 -0.72
C ILE A 17 3.93 -1.79 -1.47
N LYS A 18 4.25 -2.87 -0.73
CA LYS A 18 4.28 -4.22 -1.31
C LYS A 18 2.85 -4.76 -1.34
N ALA A 19 2.25 -4.81 -2.52
CA ALA A 19 0.93 -5.39 -2.72
C ALA A 19 1.08 -6.88 -3.09
N PRO A 20 0.22 -7.78 -2.54
CA PRO A 20 0.27 -9.21 -2.84
C PRO A 20 -0.34 -9.52 -4.21
N VAL A 21 0.14 -8.86 -5.26
CA VAL A 21 -0.29 -9.07 -6.65
C VAL A 21 0.50 -10.23 -7.22
N HIS A 22 0.02 -11.45 -6.98
CA HIS A 22 0.66 -12.67 -7.45
C HIS A 22 0.23 -12.92 -8.90
N ASN A 23 1.12 -12.64 -9.84
CA ASN A 23 0.93 -12.97 -11.25
C ASN A 23 2.21 -13.58 -11.83
N LEU A 24 2.16 -14.04 -13.08
CA LEU A 24 3.31 -14.67 -13.76
C LEU A 24 4.58 -13.80 -13.76
N SER A 25 4.43 -12.47 -13.78
CA SER A 25 5.53 -11.52 -13.77
C SER A 25 6.03 -11.17 -12.37
N TYR A 26 5.16 -11.29 -11.35
CA TYR A 26 5.41 -10.89 -9.97
C TYR A 26 4.96 -12.00 -9.02
N PRO A 27 5.70 -13.11 -8.94
CA PRO A 27 5.35 -14.24 -8.08
C PRO A 27 5.43 -13.91 -6.59
N GLU A 28 6.21 -12.91 -6.19
CA GLU A 28 6.37 -12.49 -4.78
C GLU A 28 5.54 -11.24 -4.42
N GLY A 29 4.63 -10.83 -5.31
CA GLY A 29 3.93 -9.54 -5.25
C GLY A 29 4.69 -8.40 -5.94
N ALA A 30 4.03 -7.25 -6.06
CA ALA A 30 4.55 -6.09 -6.77
C ALA A 30 4.52 -4.86 -5.88
N TYR A 31 5.50 -3.97 -6.07
CA TYR A 31 5.47 -2.65 -5.45
C TYR A 31 4.49 -1.74 -6.18
N LYS A 32 3.64 -1.05 -5.41
CA LYS A 32 2.63 -0.11 -5.90
C LYS A 32 2.80 1.25 -5.24
N GLY A 33 2.68 2.31 -6.02
CA GLY A 33 2.76 3.68 -5.52
C GLY A 33 1.40 4.18 -5.06
N VAL A 34 1.27 4.51 -3.76
CA VAL A 34 0.01 4.99 -3.18
C VAL A 34 0.18 6.36 -2.55
N CYS A 35 -0.87 7.18 -2.56
CA CYS A 35 -0.83 8.47 -1.88
C CYS A 35 -0.95 8.31 -0.36
N ASP A 36 -0.61 9.37 0.36
CA ASP A 36 -0.76 9.53 1.82
C ASP A 36 -2.15 9.12 2.33
N ILE A 37 -3.21 9.59 1.67
CA ILE A 37 -4.59 9.32 2.06
C ILE A 37 -4.93 7.83 1.91
N CYS A 38 -4.57 7.23 0.77
CA CYS A 38 -4.82 5.81 0.54
C CYS A 38 -4.00 4.93 1.48
N LEU A 39 -2.78 5.35 1.84
CA LEU A 39 -1.96 4.66 2.83
C LEU A 39 -2.64 4.62 4.20
N GLU A 40 -3.21 5.74 4.66
CA GLU A 40 -3.95 5.79 5.92
C GLU A 40 -5.19 4.89 5.90
N HIS A 41 -5.93 4.86 4.79
CA HIS A 41 -7.08 3.96 4.64
C HIS A 41 -6.68 2.48 4.64
N LEU A 42 -5.56 2.13 4.01
CA LEU A 42 -5.03 0.77 4.04
C LEU A 42 -4.64 0.36 5.46
N GLU A 43 -4.01 1.26 6.22
CA GLU A 43 -3.64 0.99 7.60
C GLU A 43 -4.88 0.80 8.48
N LYS A 44 -5.89 1.65 8.34
CA LYS A 44 -7.18 1.50 9.04
C LYS A 44 -7.86 0.17 8.69
N GLY A 45 -7.92 -0.18 7.41
CA GLY A 45 -8.47 -1.46 6.96
C GLY A 45 -7.68 -2.65 7.51
N TRP A 46 -6.34 -2.55 7.53
CA TRP A 46 -5.50 -3.58 8.13
C TRP A 46 -5.81 -3.77 9.61
N GLN A 47 -5.89 -2.67 10.37
CA GLN A 47 -6.22 -2.71 11.80
C GLN A 47 -7.62 -3.30 12.06
N GLN A 48 -8.59 -3.02 11.19
CA GLN A 48 -9.94 -3.59 11.30
C GLN A 48 -9.98 -5.11 11.06
N HIS A 49 -9.20 -5.60 10.09
CA HIS A 49 -9.23 -7.02 9.69
C HIS A 49 -8.26 -7.91 10.48
N PHE A 50 -7.09 -7.38 10.85
CA PHE A 50 -5.99 -8.15 11.42
C PHE A 50 -5.61 -7.70 12.84
N GLY A 51 -6.22 -6.62 13.36
CA GLY A 51 -5.90 -6.06 14.67
C GLY A 51 -4.70 -5.10 14.65
N PRO A 52 -4.33 -4.52 15.81
CA PRO A 52 -3.18 -3.62 15.91
C PRO A 52 -1.89 -4.36 15.53
N LYS A 53 -1.06 -3.75 14.68
CA LYS A 53 0.29 -4.27 14.45
C LYS A 53 1.06 -4.19 15.76
N THR A 54 1.42 -5.33 16.31
CA THR A 54 2.49 -5.41 17.31
C THR A 54 3.77 -4.98 16.60
N GLU A 55 4.20 -3.74 16.82
CA GLU A 55 5.52 -3.30 16.38
C GLU A 55 6.56 -4.18 17.08
N GLU A 56 7.15 -5.15 16.36
CA GLU A 56 8.44 -5.71 16.74
C GLU A 56 9.46 -4.58 16.61
N LYS A 57 9.61 -3.80 17.70
CA LYS A 57 10.78 -2.95 17.93
C LYS A 57 12.00 -3.87 17.93
N LYS A 58 12.74 -3.84 16.83
CA LYS A 58 14.10 -4.38 16.75
C LYS A 58 15.11 -3.30 17.13
#